data_AF-A0AAI8V7G9-F1
#
_entry.id   AF-A0AAI8V7G9-F1
#
_cell.length_a   1.000
_cell.length_b   1.000
_cell.length_c   1.000
_cell.angle_alpha   90.00
_cell.angle_beta   90.00
_cell.angle_gamma   90.00
#
_symmetry.space_group_name_H-M   'P 1'
#
loop_
_entity.id
_entity.type
_entity.pdbx_description
1 polymer ?
#
loop_
_entity_poly.entity_id
_entity_poly.type
_entity_poly.pdbx_seq_one_letter_code
_entity_poly.pdbx_strand_id
1 'polypeptide(L)'
;MISSSLTLASFAGVLALAPTALAGFSASSSSNVAVYWGQNSYGQASSQTRLSTYCSNSELNIIPLAFLNGIKTPITNFANAGDNCTLYAGTQLLDCPQIEEDIKTCQSQGKTIMLSVGGATYTEGGFSDSTSASAAADNIWGLFGPNTAYANRPFGSAVIDGFDFDFESTTSNMVPFATELRSLMDADTSKQYFLSAAPQCPYPDAADNDMLNGAVAFDFIMVQFYNNYCGIQSYTAGSATQNNFNFATWDTWAKQTSKNTAVKVLLGVPANTGAAGTGYEPISTLTPVIQYCKQFSSFGGVMMWDMSQLYENPGFLDGVYAALITGGSGGGGTTTTAPGTTTTAPGTTLTTSTKTTTAAPGTTGVAQWGQCGGTGYTGSTVCQAPYTCVMGSVWWSSCQ
;
A
#
# COMPACT_ATOMS: atom_id res chain seq x y z
N MET A 1 -61.12 45.66 -17.84
CA MET A 1 -61.22 44.33 -17.20
C MET A 1 -60.83 43.33 -18.29
N ILE A 2 -59.70 42.62 -18.31
CA ILE A 2 -58.86 42.03 -17.27
C ILE A 2 -57.41 42.04 -17.81
N SER A 3 -56.42 42.49 -17.02
CA SER A 3 -54.99 42.30 -17.32
C SER A 3 -54.59 40.88 -16.91
N SER A 4 -54.02 40.10 -17.83
CA SER A 4 -53.39 38.81 -17.53
C SER A 4 -51.89 38.98 -17.40
N SER A 5 -51.39 38.95 -16.18
CA SER A 5 -49.97 38.87 -15.87
C SER A 5 -49.53 37.42 -15.91
N LEU A 6 -48.66 37.04 -16.87
CA LEU A 6 -47.92 35.77 -16.81
C LEU A 6 -46.73 35.95 -15.86
N THR A 7 -46.80 35.33 -14.69
CA THR A 7 -45.62 35.08 -13.84
C THR A 7 -44.91 33.82 -14.33
N LEU A 8 -43.75 34.00 -14.96
CA LEU A 8 -42.77 32.94 -15.16
C LEU A 8 -42.11 32.64 -13.81
N ALA A 9 -42.41 31.48 -13.22
CA ALA A 9 -41.67 30.96 -12.07
C ALA A 9 -40.38 30.29 -12.59
N SER A 10 -39.24 30.94 -12.42
CA SER A 10 -37.93 30.31 -12.64
C SER A 10 -37.67 29.30 -11.52
N PHE A 11 -37.81 28.01 -11.83
CA PHE A 11 -37.23 26.94 -11.02
C PHE A 11 -35.71 26.93 -11.23
N ALA A 12 -34.98 27.61 -10.35
CA ALA A 12 -33.56 27.35 -10.18
C ALA A 12 -33.43 26.01 -9.45
N GLY A 13 -33.25 24.93 -10.21
CA GLY A 13 -32.88 23.63 -9.66
C GLY A 13 -31.52 23.74 -9.01
N VAL A 14 -31.48 23.66 -7.68
CA VAL A 14 -30.24 23.43 -6.94
C VAL A 14 -29.79 22.02 -7.30
N LEU A 15 -28.83 21.90 -8.23
CA LEU A 15 -28.12 20.66 -8.46
C LEU A 15 -27.35 20.37 -7.17
N ALA A 16 -27.86 19.44 -6.36
CA ALA A 16 -27.11 18.90 -5.24
C ALA A 16 -25.89 18.19 -5.83
N LEU A 17 -24.76 18.90 -5.90
CA LEU A 17 -23.45 18.29 -6.08
C LEU A 17 -23.25 17.40 -4.86
N ALA A 18 -23.53 16.10 -5.01
CA ALA A 18 -23.02 15.11 -4.09
C ALA A 18 -21.50 15.37 -3.99
N PRO A 19 -20.91 15.44 -2.79
CA PRO A 19 -19.48 15.61 -2.67
C PRO A 19 -18.85 14.40 -3.34
N THR A 20 -18.33 14.58 -4.55
CA THR A 20 -17.37 13.66 -5.14
C THR A 20 -16.25 13.58 -4.11
N ALA A 21 -16.09 12.44 -3.45
CA ALA A 21 -14.95 12.21 -2.58
C ALA A 21 -13.70 12.58 -3.39
N LEU A 22 -13.01 13.65 -2.96
CA LEU A 22 -11.79 14.08 -3.61
C LEU A 22 -10.76 12.99 -3.37
N ALA A 23 -10.33 12.33 -4.45
CA ALA A 23 -9.21 11.39 -4.38
C ALA A 23 -7.97 12.11 -3.83
N GLY A 24 -7.25 11.44 -2.93
CA GLY A 24 -6.02 11.97 -2.34
C GLY A 24 -4.84 11.98 -3.31
N PHE A 25 -4.80 11.03 -4.26
CA PHE A 25 -3.82 11.03 -5.33
C PHE A 25 -4.02 12.20 -6.28
N SER A 26 -2.93 12.90 -6.59
CA SER A 26 -2.87 13.96 -7.58
C SER A 26 -1.77 13.67 -8.60
N ALA A 27 -2.16 13.35 -9.84
CA ALA A 27 -1.23 13.13 -10.95
C ALA A 27 -0.41 14.39 -11.33
N SER A 28 -0.85 15.59 -10.95
CA SER A 28 -0.06 16.83 -11.12
C SER A 28 0.91 17.12 -9.98
N SER A 29 0.90 16.29 -8.92
CA SER A 29 1.76 16.45 -7.74
C SER A 29 2.95 15.50 -7.81
N SER A 30 4.09 15.95 -7.30
CA SER A 30 5.28 15.13 -7.04
C SER A 30 5.42 14.82 -5.54
N SER A 31 4.39 15.13 -4.74
CA SER A 31 4.41 15.04 -3.28
C SER A 31 3.33 14.10 -2.76
N ASN A 32 2.89 13.13 -3.58
CA ASN A 32 1.98 12.10 -3.11
C ASN A 32 2.72 11.18 -2.14
N VAL A 33 2.06 10.81 -1.04
CA VAL A 33 2.53 9.78 -0.12
C VAL A 33 1.54 8.61 -0.11
N ALA A 34 2.04 7.44 -0.47
CA ALA A 34 1.32 6.18 -0.35
C ALA A 34 1.89 5.36 0.81
N VAL A 35 1.04 4.77 1.65
CA VAL A 35 1.50 3.89 2.73
C VAL A 35 0.59 2.67 2.81
N TYR A 36 1.16 1.48 2.66
CA TYR A 36 0.42 0.23 2.79
C TYR A 36 -0.13 0.06 4.21
N TRP A 37 -1.33 -0.49 4.33
CA TRP A 37 -1.95 -0.84 5.61
C TRP A 37 -2.60 -2.21 5.52
N GLY A 38 -2.49 -3.02 6.57
CA GLY A 38 -3.26 -4.27 6.69
C GLY A 38 -2.41 -5.47 7.11
N GLN A 39 -1.09 -5.47 6.90
CA GLN A 39 -0.26 -6.65 7.22
C GLN A 39 0.43 -6.60 8.58
N ASN A 40 0.34 -5.48 9.30
CA ASN A 40 1.01 -5.29 10.59
C ASN A 40 2.49 -5.72 10.54
N SER A 41 3.25 -5.22 9.56
CA SER A 41 4.67 -5.60 9.35
C SER A 41 5.53 -5.48 10.62
N TYR A 42 5.23 -4.56 11.54
CA TYR A 42 5.97 -4.43 12.80
C TYR A 42 5.76 -5.62 13.76
N GLY A 43 4.64 -6.33 13.64
CA GLY A 43 4.42 -7.64 14.26
C GLY A 43 4.05 -7.60 15.75
N GLN A 44 3.74 -6.44 16.33
CA GLN A 44 3.18 -6.34 17.68
C GLN A 44 1.66 -6.21 17.63
N ALA A 45 0.95 -6.70 18.66
CA ALA A 45 -0.51 -6.71 18.66
C ALA A 45 -1.13 -5.29 18.52
N SER A 46 -0.43 -4.26 19.00
CA SER A 46 -0.88 -2.86 19.00
C SER A 46 -0.25 -1.98 17.91
N SER A 47 0.69 -2.48 17.11
CA SER A 47 1.40 -1.64 16.13
C SER A 47 0.57 -1.33 14.88
N GLN A 48 -0.34 -2.22 14.49
CA GLN A 48 -1.38 -1.91 13.51
C GLN A 48 -2.68 -1.59 14.24
N THR A 49 -3.13 -0.33 14.10
CA THR A 49 -4.44 0.11 14.59
C THR A 49 -5.45 0.14 13.44
N ARG A 50 -6.71 0.43 13.77
CA ARG A 50 -7.77 0.58 12.76
C ARG A 50 -7.38 1.61 11.69
N LEU A 51 -7.83 1.40 10.45
CA LEU A 51 -7.47 2.22 9.29
C LEU A 51 -7.79 3.70 9.52
N SER A 52 -8.94 4.02 10.13
CA SER A 52 -9.37 5.41 10.33
C SER A 52 -8.43 6.24 11.21
N THR A 53 -7.59 5.61 12.05
CA THR A 53 -6.59 6.29 12.90
C THR A 53 -5.64 7.15 12.06
N TYR A 54 -5.32 6.68 10.86
CA TYR A 54 -4.28 7.28 10.01
C TYR A 54 -4.83 8.37 9.09
N CYS A 55 -6.15 8.41 8.89
CA CYS A 55 -6.76 9.16 7.80
C CYS A 55 -6.85 10.67 8.04
N SER A 56 -6.69 11.13 9.27
CA SER A 56 -6.63 12.58 9.55
C SER A 56 -5.26 13.18 9.26
N ASN A 57 -4.23 12.36 9.02
CA ASN A 57 -2.91 12.85 8.68
C ASN A 57 -2.93 13.43 7.26
N SER A 58 -2.69 14.73 7.12
CA SER A 58 -2.72 15.45 5.83
C SER A 58 -1.56 15.10 4.91
N GLU A 59 -0.48 14.54 5.42
CA GLU A 59 0.70 14.14 4.64
C GLU A 59 0.47 12.84 3.88
N LEU A 60 -0.50 12.02 4.31
CA LEU A 60 -0.88 10.77 3.65
C LEU A 60 -1.93 11.03 2.56
N ASN A 61 -1.77 10.43 1.38
CA ASN A 61 -2.71 10.62 0.26
C ASN A 61 -3.38 9.31 -0.16
N ILE A 62 -2.59 8.24 -0.24
CA ILE A 62 -2.99 6.95 -0.80
C ILE A 62 -2.77 5.87 0.26
N ILE A 63 -3.75 4.99 0.43
CA ILE A 63 -3.64 3.85 1.35
C ILE A 63 -4.06 2.58 0.59
N PRO A 64 -3.09 1.80 0.08
CA PRO A 64 -3.34 0.45 -0.39
C PRO A 64 -3.63 -0.48 0.79
N LEU A 65 -4.78 -1.14 0.76
CA LEU A 65 -5.20 -2.14 1.73
C LEU A 65 -4.59 -3.49 1.36
N ALA A 66 -3.65 -3.95 2.16
CA ALA A 66 -2.89 -5.18 1.98
C ALA A 66 -3.50 -6.31 2.83
N PHE A 67 -4.13 -7.35 2.26
CA PHE A 67 -4.25 -7.66 0.83
C PHE A 67 -5.54 -8.42 0.47
N LEU A 68 -5.90 -8.37 -0.81
CA LEU A 68 -6.60 -9.44 -1.53
C LEU A 68 -5.56 -10.46 -2.01
N ASN A 69 -5.32 -11.50 -1.20
CA ASN A 69 -4.28 -12.51 -1.46
C ASN A 69 -4.81 -13.79 -2.14
N GLY A 70 -6.06 -13.76 -2.61
CA GLY A 70 -6.63 -14.70 -3.56
C GLY A 70 -7.62 -14.01 -4.51
N ILE A 71 -7.55 -14.30 -5.81
CA ILE A 71 -8.35 -13.71 -6.88
C ILE A 71 -9.13 -14.75 -7.69
N LYS A 72 -8.69 -16.01 -7.80
CA LYS A 72 -9.54 -17.08 -8.38
C LYS A 72 -10.61 -17.48 -7.38
N THR A 73 -10.18 -17.70 -6.15
CA THR A 73 -11.06 -17.79 -4.98
C THR A 73 -10.77 -16.58 -4.12
N PRO A 74 -11.67 -15.58 -4.10
CA PRO A 74 -11.43 -14.35 -3.36
C PRO A 74 -11.13 -14.59 -1.87
N ILE A 75 -9.95 -14.15 -1.43
CA ILE A 75 -9.48 -14.22 -0.05
C ILE A 75 -8.84 -12.88 0.29
N THR A 76 -9.19 -12.34 1.46
CA THR A 76 -8.57 -11.15 2.01
C THR A 76 -7.88 -11.48 3.32
N ASN A 77 -6.72 -10.87 3.56
CA ASN A 77 -6.02 -10.96 4.84
C ASN A 77 -5.60 -9.54 5.25
N PHE A 78 -6.02 -9.10 6.45
CA PHE A 78 -5.65 -7.80 7.03
C PHE A 78 -5.05 -7.97 8.44
N ALA A 79 -4.30 -9.06 8.64
CA ALA A 79 -3.67 -9.42 9.90
C ALA A 79 -4.64 -9.25 11.10
N ASN A 80 -4.22 -8.57 12.16
CA ASN A 80 -5.02 -8.32 13.36
C ASN A 80 -6.31 -7.51 13.11
N ALA A 81 -6.39 -6.73 12.02
CA ALA A 81 -7.65 -6.05 11.67
C ALA A 81 -8.70 -7.03 11.14
N GLY A 82 -8.26 -8.17 10.61
CA GLY A 82 -9.11 -9.30 10.22
C GLY A 82 -9.79 -9.98 11.41
N ASP A 83 -9.26 -9.86 12.64
CA ASP A 83 -9.85 -10.44 13.85
C ASP A 83 -11.21 -9.83 14.19
N ASN A 84 -11.50 -8.63 13.66
CA ASN A 84 -12.79 -7.94 13.80
C ASN A 84 -13.77 -8.27 12.65
N CYS A 85 -13.40 -9.18 11.75
CA CYS A 85 -14.24 -9.63 10.65
C CYS A 85 -14.87 -11.01 10.94
N THR A 86 -15.92 -11.35 10.20
CA THR A 86 -16.54 -12.68 10.26
C THR A 86 -16.56 -13.35 8.90
N LEU A 87 -16.60 -14.68 8.83
CA LEU A 87 -16.58 -15.37 7.54
C LEU A 87 -17.98 -15.40 6.92
N TYR A 88 -18.10 -15.05 5.64
CA TYR A 88 -19.31 -15.34 4.87
C TYR A 88 -19.46 -16.86 4.69
N ALA A 89 -20.56 -17.40 5.20
CA ALA A 89 -20.81 -18.85 5.19
C ALA A 89 -20.65 -19.46 3.79
N GLY A 90 -19.84 -20.53 3.71
CA GLY A 90 -19.58 -21.23 2.44
C GLY A 90 -18.55 -20.56 1.53
N THR A 91 -17.85 -19.53 2.00
CA THR A 91 -16.80 -18.82 1.24
C THR A 91 -15.51 -18.68 2.05
N GLN A 92 -14.47 -18.09 1.46
CA GLN A 92 -13.25 -17.64 2.15
C GLN A 92 -13.21 -16.11 2.34
N LEU A 93 -14.31 -15.42 2.02
CA LEU A 93 -14.42 -13.97 2.13
C LEU A 93 -14.79 -13.57 3.55
N LEU A 94 -14.17 -12.50 4.02
CA LEU A 94 -14.46 -11.88 5.30
C LEU A 94 -15.53 -10.78 5.12
N ASP A 95 -16.46 -10.67 6.06
CA ASP A 95 -17.34 -9.53 6.32
C ASP A 95 -16.67 -8.65 7.37
N CYS A 96 -16.22 -7.46 6.96
CA CYS A 96 -15.36 -6.57 7.75
C CYS A 96 -16.03 -5.20 7.97
N PRO A 97 -17.05 -5.10 8.85
CA PRO A 97 -17.81 -3.87 9.06
C PRO A 97 -16.97 -2.70 9.59
N GLN A 98 -15.93 -2.97 10.40
CA GLN A 98 -15.02 -1.91 10.87
C GLN A 98 -14.17 -1.34 9.72
N ILE A 99 -13.70 -2.19 8.80
CA ILE A 99 -12.94 -1.74 7.65
C ILE A 99 -13.87 -0.96 6.70
N GLU A 100 -15.12 -1.42 6.50
CA GLU A 100 -16.13 -0.65 5.76
C GLU A 100 -16.30 0.78 6.30
N GLU A 101 -16.49 0.93 7.61
CA GLU A 101 -16.63 2.23 8.28
C GLU A 101 -15.39 3.10 8.05
N ASP A 102 -14.20 2.50 8.18
CA ASP A 102 -12.93 3.21 8.06
C ASP A 102 -12.68 3.68 6.62
N ILE A 103 -12.96 2.85 5.61
CA ILE A 103 -12.82 3.23 4.20
C ILE A 103 -13.61 4.51 3.93
N LYS A 104 -14.89 4.54 4.33
CA LYS A 104 -15.76 5.71 4.15
C LYS A 104 -15.24 6.92 4.91
N THR A 105 -14.75 6.71 6.13
CA THR A 105 -14.14 7.77 6.95
C THR A 105 -12.92 8.38 6.25
N CYS A 106 -12.03 7.55 5.70
CA CYS A 106 -10.82 8.00 5.02
C CYS A 106 -11.12 8.71 3.71
N GLN A 107 -12.06 8.20 2.91
CA GLN A 107 -12.54 8.86 1.70
C GLN A 107 -13.16 10.23 2.00
N SER A 108 -13.92 10.35 3.10
CA SER A 108 -14.45 11.65 3.54
C SER A 108 -13.37 12.66 3.96
N GLN A 109 -12.18 12.17 4.28
CA GLN A 109 -10.98 12.96 4.60
C GLN A 109 -10.03 13.09 3.41
N GLY A 110 -10.51 12.78 2.20
CA GLY A 110 -9.79 12.96 0.95
C GLY A 110 -8.66 11.97 0.73
N LYS A 111 -8.73 10.76 1.28
CA LYS A 111 -7.77 9.68 0.99
C LYS A 111 -8.23 8.85 -0.20
N THR A 112 -7.28 8.46 -1.05
CA THR A 112 -7.48 7.40 -2.04
C THR A 112 -7.28 6.05 -1.37
N ILE A 113 -8.33 5.25 -1.27
CA ILE A 113 -8.27 3.90 -0.70
C ILE A 113 -8.28 2.86 -1.81
N MET A 114 -7.21 2.09 -1.93
CA MET A 114 -7.09 1.05 -2.96
C MET A 114 -7.04 -0.32 -2.33
N LEU A 115 -7.54 -1.36 -3.01
CA LEU A 115 -7.31 -2.74 -2.58
C LEU A 115 -6.07 -3.28 -3.28
N SER A 116 -5.06 -3.66 -2.51
CA SER A 116 -3.85 -4.27 -3.07
C SER A 116 -4.02 -5.77 -3.25
N VAL A 117 -3.69 -6.25 -4.43
CA VAL A 117 -3.86 -7.63 -4.90
C VAL A 117 -2.49 -8.28 -4.98
N GLY A 118 -2.33 -9.43 -4.34
CA GLY A 118 -1.06 -10.14 -4.30
C GLY A 118 -0.44 -10.16 -2.91
N GLY A 119 0.74 -9.54 -2.80
CA GLY A 119 1.66 -9.61 -1.67
C GLY A 119 2.48 -10.90 -1.63
N ALA A 120 3.52 -10.93 -0.80
CA ALA A 120 4.44 -12.05 -0.63
C ALA A 120 3.79 -13.43 -0.31
N THR A 121 2.52 -13.45 0.13
CA THR A 121 1.77 -14.69 0.45
C THR A 121 0.84 -15.16 -0.66
N TYR A 122 0.77 -14.45 -1.79
CA TYR A 122 -0.04 -14.86 -2.94
C TYR A 122 0.55 -16.09 -3.64
N THR A 123 -0.25 -17.13 -3.81
CA THR A 123 0.21 -18.43 -4.36
C THR A 123 -0.56 -18.92 -5.57
N GLU A 124 -1.59 -18.21 -6.04
CA GLU A 124 -2.46 -18.73 -7.11
C GLU A 124 -1.81 -18.71 -8.51
N GLY A 125 -0.76 -17.91 -8.71
CA GLY A 125 0.04 -17.87 -9.93
C GLY A 125 -0.65 -17.29 -11.17
N GLY A 126 -1.79 -16.61 -11.01
CA GLY A 126 -2.58 -16.10 -12.13
C GLY A 126 -3.41 -17.19 -12.82
N PHE A 127 -3.90 -16.99 -14.04
CA PHE A 127 -4.98 -17.80 -14.62
C PHE A 127 -4.51 -18.76 -15.72
N SER A 128 -5.32 -19.78 -16.03
CA SER A 128 -5.04 -20.73 -17.13
C SER A 128 -5.32 -20.16 -18.52
N ASP A 129 -6.25 -19.23 -18.61
CA ASP A 129 -6.73 -18.64 -19.85
C ASP A 129 -7.29 -17.23 -19.61
N SER A 130 -7.48 -16.48 -20.70
CA SER A 130 -7.98 -15.11 -20.64
C SER A 130 -9.43 -15.00 -20.17
N THR A 131 -10.26 -16.01 -20.43
CA THR A 131 -11.68 -16.01 -20.05
C THR A 131 -11.85 -16.09 -18.54
N SER A 132 -11.14 -17.02 -17.89
CA SER A 132 -11.15 -17.15 -16.42
C SER A 132 -10.54 -15.93 -15.74
N ALA A 133 -9.49 -15.34 -16.32
CA ALA A 133 -8.91 -14.09 -15.86
C ALA A 133 -9.92 -12.92 -15.90
N SER A 134 -10.62 -12.74 -17.02
CA SER A 134 -11.61 -11.66 -17.16
C SER A 134 -12.82 -11.88 -16.26
N ALA A 135 -13.32 -13.12 -16.15
CA ALA A 135 -14.41 -13.45 -15.24
C ALA A 135 -14.05 -13.24 -13.76
N ALA A 136 -12.78 -13.47 -13.39
CA ALA A 136 -12.30 -13.15 -12.05
C ALA A 136 -12.27 -11.63 -11.82
N ALA A 137 -11.86 -10.83 -12.80
CA ALA A 137 -11.91 -9.38 -12.73
C ALA A 137 -13.35 -8.86 -12.54
N ASP A 138 -14.33 -9.39 -13.28
CA ASP A 138 -15.76 -9.10 -13.10
C ASP A 138 -16.21 -9.38 -11.66
N ASN A 139 -15.84 -10.54 -11.13
CA ASN A 139 -16.22 -10.94 -9.77
C ASN A 139 -15.58 -10.04 -8.71
N ILE A 140 -14.28 -9.73 -8.84
CA ILE A 140 -13.58 -8.81 -7.93
C ILE A 140 -14.19 -7.41 -8.00
N TRP A 141 -14.52 -6.91 -9.19
CA TRP A 141 -15.23 -5.64 -9.34
C TRP A 141 -16.62 -5.67 -8.69
N GLY A 142 -17.36 -6.78 -8.82
CA GLY A 142 -18.63 -6.99 -8.14
C GLY A 142 -18.51 -6.93 -6.61
N LEU A 143 -17.42 -7.49 -6.05
CA LEU A 143 -17.19 -7.56 -4.60
C LEU A 143 -16.77 -6.23 -3.97
N PHE A 144 -16.05 -5.38 -4.69
CA PHE A 144 -15.42 -4.18 -4.10
C PHE A 144 -15.77 -2.86 -4.82
N GLY A 145 -16.25 -2.94 -6.06
CA GLY A 145 -16.67 -1.80 -6.88
C GLY A 145 -18.07 -1.27 -6.53
N PRO A 146 -18.74 -0.54 -7.43
CA PRO A 146 -19.93 0.27 -7.12
C PRO A 146 -21.23 -0.53 -6.93
N ASN A 147 -21.28 -1.81 -7.33
CA ASN A 147 -22.48 -2.63 -7.19
C ASN A 147 -22.67 -3.09 -5.74
N THR A 148 -23.24 -2.23 -4.88
CA THR A 148 -23.47 -2.54 -3.47
C THR A 148 -24.54 -3.60 -3.22
N ALA A 149 -25.27 -4.04 -4.26
CA ALA A 149 -26.22 -5.15 -4.18
C ALA A 149 -25.57 -6.51 -4.45
N TYR A 150 -24.28 -6.55 -4.81
CA TYR A 150 -23.54 -7.80 -4.99
C TYR A 150 -23.45 -8.56 -3.65
N ALA A 151 -23.52 -9.88 -3.70
CA ALA A 151 -23.54 -10.70 -2.49
C ALA A 151 -22.16 -10.79 -1.85
N ASN A 152 -22.10 -11.00 -0.53
CA ASN A 152 -20.90 -11.30 0.23
C ASN A 152 -19.75 -10.29 0.06
N ARG A 153 -20.09 -8.99 -0.04
CA ARG A 153 -19.11 -7.91 -0.18
C ARG A 153 -18.32 -7.74 1.12
N PRO A 154 -16.97 -7.82 1.09
CA PRO A 154 -16.19 -7.73 2.33
C PRO A 154 -16.28 -6.40 3.07
N PHE A 155 -16.53 -5.32 2.33
CA PHE A 155 -16.66 -3.98 2.87
C PHE A 155 -18.09 -3.45 2.76
N GLY A 156 -19.08 -4.35 2.76
CA GLY A 156 -20.49 -4.01 2.67
C GLY A 156 -20.79 -3.01 1.57
N SER A 157 -21.19 -1.80 1.94
CA SER A 157 -21.54 -0.72 1.01
C SER A 157 -20.41 0.27 0.71
N ALA A 158 -19.21 0.10 1.28
CA ALA A 158 -18.05 0.88 0.85
C ALA A 158 -17.63 0.48 -0.57
N VAL A 159 -17.16 1.47 -1.33
CA VAL A 159 -16.66 1.33 -2.70
C VAL A 159 -15.23 1.85 -2.71
N ILE A 160 -14.25 0.98 -2.98
CA ILE A 160 -12.83 1.37 -3.04
C ILE A 160 -12.57 2.33 -4.21
N ASP A 161 -11.45 3.04 -4.18
CA ASP A 161 -11.04 4.01 -5.20
C ASP A 161 -10.16 3.40 -6.29
N GLY A 162 -9.89 2.10 -6.24
CA GLY A 162 -9.02 1.45 -7.20
C GLY A 162 -8.40 0.15 -6.73
N PHE A 163 -7.58 -0.43 -7.61
CA PHE A 163 -6.80 -1.63 -7.31
C PHE A 163 -5.31 -1.36 -7.47
N ASP A 164 -4.53 -1.99 -6.60
CA ASP A 164 -3.08 -2.04 -6.69
C ASP A 164 -2.63 -3.48 -6.97
N PHE A 165 -1.67 -3.69 -7.86
CA PHE A 165 -1.12 -5.01 -8.15
C PHE A 165 0.29 -5.13 -7.57
N ASP A 166 0.42 -5.91 -6.50
CA ASP A 166 1.67 -6.18 -5.80
C ASP A 166 2.01 -7.66 -5.96
N PHE A 167 2.26 -8.10 -7.20
CA PHE A 167 2.66 -9.48 -7.45
C PHE A 167 4.17 -9.62 -7.23
N GLU A 168 4.57 -10.45 -6.27
CA GLU A 168 5.99 -10.65 -5.94
C GLU A 168 6.58 -11.94 -6.52
N SER A 169 5.79 -12.67 -7.32
CA SER A 169 6.20 -13.88 -8.03
C SER A 169 5.56 -13.94 -9.41
N THR A 170 6.20 -14.67 -10.34
CA THR A 170 5.70 -14.77 -11.72
C THR A 170 4.27 -15.30 -11.75
N THR A 171 3.42 -14.59 -12.49
CA THR A 171 2.01 -14.93 -12.70
C THR A 171 1.74 -15.18 -14.19
N SER A 172 0.62 -15.83 -14.49
CA SER A 172 0.16 -16.09 -15.87
C SER A 172 -1.18 -15.40 -16.14
N ASN A 173 -1.41 -14.97 -17.38
CA ASN A 173 -2.69 -14.38 -17.83
C ASN A 173 -3.21 -13.22 -16.96
N MET A 174 -2.30 -12.38 -16.42
CA MET A 174 -2.71 -11.19 -15.66
C MET A 174 -3.09 -10.00 -16.54
N VAL A 175 -2.60 -9.93 -17.79
CA VAL A 175 -2.99 -8.88 -18.73
C VAL A 175 -4.50 -8.84 -18.99
N PRO A 176 -5.20 -9.96 -19.29
CA PRO A 176 -6.66 -9.97 -19.40
C PRO A 176 -7.37 -9.53 -18.12
N PHE A 177 -6.96 -10.04 -16.94
CA PHE A 177 -7.54 -9.64 -15.65
C PHE A 177 -7.42 -8.13 -15.41
N ALA A 178 -6.22 -7.58 -15.59
CA ALA A 178 -5.92 -6.17 -15.42
C ALA A 178 -6.65 -5.27 -16.44
N THR A 179 -6.73 -5.71 -17.69
CA THR A 179 -7.42 -4.98 -18.76
C THR A 179 -8.92 -4.91 -18.50
N GLU A 180 -9.51 -6.02 -18.04
CA GLU A 180 -10.94 -6.06 -17.70
C GLU A 180 -11.24 -5.15 -16.49
N LEU A 181 -10.45 -5.22 -15.42
CA LEU A 181 -10.60 -4.28 -14.29
C LEU A 181 -10.48 -2.82 -14.73
N ARG A 182 -9.50 -2.47 -15.57
CA ARG A 182 -9.34 -1.11 -16.10
C ARG A 182 -10.57 -0.68 -16.90
N SER A 183 -11.09 -1.56 -17.74
CA SER A 183 -12.31 -1.32 -18.55
C SER A 183 -13.53 -1.06 -17.67
N LEU A 184 -13.75 -1.89 -16.65
CA LEU A 184 -14.85 -1.74 -15.69
C LEU A 184 -14.76 -0.43 -14.89
N MET A 185 -13.54 -0.06 -14.47
CA MET A 185 -13.26 1.20 -13.80
C MET A 185 -13.49 2.42 -14.70
N ASP A 186 -13.12 2.34 -15.98
CA ASP A 186 -13.33 3.43 -16.97
C ASP A 186 -14.80 3.58 -17.35
N ALA A 187 -15.58 2.49 -17.31
CA ALA A 187 -16.99 2.49 -17.64
C ALA A 187 -17.85 3.14 -16.54
N ASP A 188 -17.41 3.09 -15.29
CA ASP A 188 -18.10 3.75 -14.17
C ASP A 188 -17.70 5.23 -14.07
N THR A 189 -18.65 6.11 -14.38
CA THR A 189 -18.45 7.57 -14.37
C THR A 189 -18.86 8.24 -13.05
N SER A 190 -19.29 7.47 -12.04
CA SER A 190 -19.73 8.01 -10.74
C SER A 190 -18.59 8.63 -9.91
N LYS A 191 -17.37 8.14 -10.09
CA LYS A 191 -16.13 8.71 -9.53
C LYS A 191 -14.92 8.27 -10.34
N GLN A 192 -13.78 8.88 -10.06
CA GLN A 192 -12.50 8.43 -10.61
C GLN A 192 -11.99 7.21 -9.86
N TYR A 193 -11.56 6.19 -10.60
CA TYR A 193 -10.88 5.00 -10.08
C TYR A 193 -9.45 4.92 -10.58
N PHE A 194 -8.56 4.38 -9.76
CA PHE A 194 -7.13 4.26 -10.03
C PHE A 194 -6.70 2.81 -10.17
N LEU A 195 -5.75 2.57 -11.06
CA LEU A 195 -5.03 1.32 -11.17
C LEU A 195 -3.54 1.56 -10.93
N SER A 196 -2.96 0.85 -9.98
CA SER A 196 -1.52 0.87 -9.72
C SER A 196 -0.89 -0.51 -9.76
N ALA A 197 0.44 -0.53 -9.76
CA ALA A 197 1.24 -1.74 -9.55
C ALA A 197 2.46 -1.41 -8.67
N ALA A 198 3.01 -2.41 -7.99
CA ALA A 198 4.14 -2.30 -7.11
C ALA A 198 5.30 -3.21 -7.54
N PRO A 199 5.88 -3.01 -8.74
CA PRO A 199 7.00 -3.83 -9.20
C PRO A 199 8.22 -3.65 -8.28
N GLN A 200 9.10 -4.64 -8.24
CA GLN A 200 10.42 -4.47 -7.62
C GLN A 200 11.32 -3.60 -8.52
N CYS A 201 12.40 -3.03 -7.96
CA CYS A 201 13.29 -2.19 -8.76
C CYS A 201 13.99 -2.86 -9.96
N PRO A 202 14.29 -4.18 -10.00
CA PRO A 202 14.88 -4.80 -11.18
C PRO A 202 13.99 -4.60 -12.41
N TYR A 203 14.59 -4.17 -13.52
CA TYR A 203 13.85 -3.91 -14.75
C TYR A 203 14.36 -4.80 -15.89
N PRO A 204 13.48 -5.49 -16.66
CA PRO A 204 12.04 -5.58 -16.44
C PRO A 204 11.70 -6.36 -15.15
N ASP A 205 10.58 -6.02 -14.51
CA ASP A 205 10.09 -6.72 -13.32
C ASP A 205 9.61 -8.15 -13.68
N ALA A 206 9.89 -9.15 -12.85
CA ALA A 206 9.61 -10.54 -13.22
C ALA A 206 8.13 -10.95 -13.07
N ALA A 207 7.35 -10.23 -12.28
CA ALA A 207 5.98 -10.57 -11.93
C ALA A 207 4.97 -9.71 -12.70
N ASP A 208 5.26 -8.41 -12.84
CA ASP A 208 4.34 -7.43 -13.41
C ASP A 208 4.67 -7.04 -14.87
N ASN A 209 5.81 -7.47 -15.44
CA ASN A 209 6.27 -7.03 -16.76
C ASN A 209 5.22 -7.20 -17.87
N ASP A 210 4.48 -8.31 -17.89
CA ASP A 210 3.49 -8.54 -18.95
C ASP A 210 2.41 -7.44 -18.96
N MET A 211 2.05 -6.91 -17.79
CA MET A 211 1.13 -5.78 -17.66
C MET A 211 1.82 -4.44 -17.95
N LEU A 212 3.03 -4.25 -17.39
CA LEU A 212 3.78 -3.00 -17.47
C LEU A 212 4.38 -2.73 -18.85
N ASN A 213 4.58 -3.75 -19.68
CA ASN A 213 5.17 -3.63 -21.03
C ASN A 213 4.16 -3.15 -22.08
N GLY A 214 3.44 -2.07 -21.76
CA GLY A 214 2.51 -1.39 -22.68
C GLY A 214 1.13 -2.04 -22.84
N ALA A 215 0.83 -3.11 -22.11
CA ALA A 215 -0.45 -3.81 -22.22
C ALA A 215 -1.58 -3.11 -21.45
N VAL A 216 -1.29 -2.63 -20.24
CA VAL A 216 -2.26 -2.07 -19.28
C VAL A 216 -1.92 -0.62 -18.96
N ALA A 217 -2.96 0.22 -18.85
CA ALA A 217 -2.83 1.62 -18.45
C ALA A 217 -2.89 1.74 -16.93
N PHE A 218 -1.77 2.08 -16.31
CA PHE A 218 -1.66 2.38 -14.88
C PHE A 218 -1.66 3.90 -14.65
N ASP A 219 -2.28 4.35 -13.56
CA ASP A 219 -2.28 5.74 -13.13
C ASP A 219 -0.96 6.11 -12.45
N PHE A 220 -0.45 5.18 -11.64
CA PHE A 220 0.85 5.28 -11.02
C PHE A 220 1.41 3.89 -10.68
N ILE A 221 2.73 3.79 -10.49
CA ILE A 221 3.39 2.60 -9.97
C ILE A 221 4.20 2.95 -8.72
N MET A 222 4.32 2.00 -7.81
CA MET A 222 4.99 2.11 -6.51
C MET A 222 6.21 1.20 -6.49
N VAL A 223 7.27 1.59 -7.21
CA VAL A 223 8.44 0.74 -7.42
C VAL A 223 9.17 0.50 -6.10
N GLN A 224 9.37 -0.76 -5.73
CA GLN A 224 10.01 -1.16 -4.48
C GLN A 224 11.54 -1.05 -4.61
N PHE A 225 12.12 0.09 -4.16
CA PHE A 225 13.57 0.32 -4.17
C PHE A 225 14.26 -0.22 -2.92
N TYR A 226 13.98 -1.46 -2.56
CA TYR A 226 14.55 -2.16 -1.42
C TYR A 226 14.63 -3.67 -1.71
N ASN A 227 15.26 -4.45 -0.83
CA ASN A 227 15.49 -5.91 -1.00
C ASN A 227 16.23 -6.34 -2.29
N ASN A 228 16.80 -5.39 -3.03
CA ASN A 228 17.38 -5.60 -4.35
C ASN A 228 18.62 -4.74 -4.58
N TYR A 229 19.46 -5.14 -5.54
CA TYR A 229 20.71 -4.44 -5.88
C TYR A 229 20.50 -2.99 -6.34
N CYS A 230 19.33 -2.68 -6.90
CA CYS A 230 18.93 -1.37 -7.40
C CYS A 230 18.22 -0.49 -6.36
N GLY A 231 18.17 -0.93 -5.10
CA GLY A 231 17.51 -0.20 -4.03
C GLY A 231 18.20 1.11 -3.62
N ILE A 232 17.58 1.84 -2.69
CA ILE A 232 18.01 3.15 -2.21
C ILE A 232 19.44 3.12 -1.67
N GLN A 233 19.84 2.05 -0.98
CA GLN A 233 21.18 1.86 -0.42
C GLN A 233 22.30 1.89 -1.48
N SER A 234 21.93 1.75 -2.77
CA SER A 234 22.86 1.81 -3.90
C SER A 234 22.93 3.19 -4.55
N TYR A 235 22.22 4.20 -4.03
CA TYR A 235 22.29 5.57 -4.50
C TYR A 235 23.63 6.22 -4.15
N THR A 236 24.25 6.87 -5.14
CA THR A 236 25.50 7.61 -4.99
C THR A 236 25.21 9.11 -5.00
N ALA A 237 25.25 9.72 -3.81
CA ALA A 237 24.99 11.15 -3.65
C ALA A 237 25.96 12.02 -4.46
N GLY A 238 25.42 13.06 -5.11
CA GLY A 238 26.19 14.00 -5.94
C GLY A 238 26.54 13.49 -7.34
N SER A 239 26.26 12.22 -7.67
CA SER A 239 26.42 11.71 -9.02
C SER A 239 25.17 11.97 -9.87
N ALA A 240 25.35 12.55 -11.05
CA ALA A 240 24.26 12.71 -12.03
C ALA A 240 23.81 11.36 -12.62
N THR A 241 24.74 10.43 -12.77
CA THR A 241 24.49 9.07 -13.28
C THR A 241 24.58 8.08 -12.13
N GLN A 242 23.55 7.26 -11.99
CA GLN A 242 23.49 6.21 -10.98
C GLN A 242 23.79 4.87 -11.65
N ASN A 243 24.67 4.06 -11.06
CA ASN A 243 25.07 2.76 -11.65
C ASN A 243 24.05 1.66 -11.33
N ASN A 244 23.56 1.63 -10.09
CA ASN A 244 22.69 0.57 -9.58
C ASN A 244 21.30 1.10 -9.24
N PHE A 245 21.18 2.21 -8.50
CA PHE A 245 19.90 2.85 -8.25
C PHE A 245 19.28 3.33 -9.57
N ASN A 246 18.18 2.72 -9.98
CA ASN A 246 17.72 2.77 -11.38
C ASN A 246 16.41 3.53 -11.60
N PHE A 247 16.11 4.56 -10.80
CA PHE A 247 14.91 5.38 -10.99
C PHE A 247 14.82 5.98 -12.41
N ALA A 248 15.96 6.34 -13.02
CA ALA A 248 16.02 6.82 -14.40
C ALA A 248 15.52 5.79 -15.44
N THR A 249 15.69 4.48 -15.16
CA THR A 249 15.15 3.40 -15.99
C THR A 249 13.63 3.39 -15.91
N TRP A 250 13.06 3.54 -14.70
CA TRP A 250 11.62 3.62 -14.50
C TRP A 250 11.01 4.91 -15.08
N ASP A 251 11.72 6.03 -15.06
CA ASP A 251 11.31 7.24 -15.79
C ASP A 251 11.29 7.02 -17.31
N THR A 252 12.29 6.29 -17.84
CA THR A 252 12.32 5.93 -19.26
C THR A 252 11.14 5.03 -19.63
N TRP A 253 10.85 4.01 -18.81
CA TRP A 253 9.67 3.17 -18.95
C TRP A 253 8.38 3.99 -18.96
N ALA A 254 8.21 4.91 -18.01
CA ALA A 254 7.00 5.73 -17.89
C ALA A 254 6.73 6.55 -19.16
N LYS A 255 7.80 7.00 -19.84
CA LYS A 255 7.71 7.86 -21.03
C LYS A 255 7.60 7.08 -22.35
N GLN A 256 8.22 5.90 -22.42
CA GLN A 256 8.45 5.20 -23.70
C GLN A 256 7.76 3.85 -23.81
N THR A 257 7.41 3.22 -22.69
CA THR A 257 6.87 1.85 -22.65
C THR A 257 5.47 1.80 -22.07
N SER A 258 5.18 2.58 -21.01
CA SER A 258 3.87 2.60 -20.37
C SER A 258 2.75 2.94 -21.37
N LYS A 259 1.63 2.22 -21.29
CA LYS A 259 0.42 2.52 -22.07
C LYS A 259 -0.16 3.88 -21.73
N ASN A 260 -0.06 4.29 -20.46
CA ASN A 260 -0.35 5.64 -20.01
C ASN A 260 0.97 6.42 -19.89
N THR A 261 1.27 7.31 -20.84
CA THR A 261 2.50 8.11 -20.83
C THR A 261 2.48 9.24 -19.79
N ALA A 262 1.34 9.46 -19.12
CA ALA A 262 1.22 10.36 -17.98
C ALA A 262 1.36 9.64 -16.62
N VAL A 263 1.65 8.33 -16.62
CA VAL A 263 1.83 7.52 -15.40
C VAL A 263 2.85 8.15 -14.47
N LYS A 264 2.60 8.01 -13.16
CA LYS A 264 3.55 8.43 -12.12
C LYS A 264 4.34 7.27 -11.52
N VAL A 265 5.58 7.55 -11.14
CA VAL A 265 6.46 6.60 -10.46
C VAL A 265 6.69 7.11 -9.05
N LEU A 266 6.26 6.35 -8.06
CA LEU A 266 6.52 6.59 -6.64
C LEU A 266 7.78 5.81 -6.22
N LEU A 267 8.64 6.47 -5.45
CA LEU A 267 9.83 5.88 -4.84
C LEU A 267 9.37 5.04 -3.64
N GLY A 268 9.33 3.70 -3.76
CA GLY A 268 9.00 2.79 -2.67
C GLY A 268 10.16 2.60 -1.70
N VAL A 269 9.90 2.84 -0.40
CA VAL A 269 10.90 2.80 0.67
C VAL A 269 10.41 1.97 1.87
N PRO A 270 11.29 1.29 2.63
CA PRO A 270 10.91 0.73 3.92
C PRO A 270 10.67 1.85 4.94
N ALA A 271 9.58 1.78 5.71
CA ALA A 271 9.21 2.82 6.67
C ALA A 271 10.02 2.78 7.98
N ASN A 272 10.67 1.65 8.27
CA ASN A 272 11.48 1.42 9.47
C ASN A 272 12.52 0.32 9.20
N THR A 273 13.45 0.13 10.13
CA THR A 273 14.55 -0.85 10.05
C THR A 273 14.06 -2.30 9.92
N GLY A 274 12.90 -2.63 10.49
CA GLY A 274 12.29 -3.97 10.40
C GLY A 274 11.35 -4.18 9.22
N ALA A 275 11.10 -3.14 8.40
CA ALA A 275 10.08 -3.20 7.35
C ALA A 275 10.51 -4.00 6.12
N ALA A 276 11.81 -4.12 5.87
CA ALA A 276 12.37 -4.88 4.77
C ALA A 276 13.68 -5.55 5.20
N GLY A 277 14.12 -6.58 4.47
CA GLY A 277 15.39 -7.25 4.75
C GLY A 277 16.60 -6.33 4.51
N THR A 278 16.53 -5.44 3.52
CA THR A 278 17.54 -4.42 3.22
C THR A 278 16.91 -3.19 2.58
N GLY A 279 17.58 -2.03 2.64
CA GLY A 279 17.18 -0.81 1.91
C GLY A 279 16.49 0.26 2.75
N TYR A 280 16.29 0.04 4.05
CA TYR A 280 15.92 1.13 4.97
C TYR A 280 17.08 2.13 5.06
N GLU A 281 16.76 3.41 4.90
CA GLU A 281 17.71 4.52 5.02
C GLU A 281 17.08 5.65 5.85
N PRO A 282 17.84 6.33 6.73
CA PRO A 282 17.32 7.47 7.48
C PRO A 282 17.04 8.68 6.58
N ILE A 283 16.25 9.63 7.07
CA ILE A 283 15.84 10.84 6.33
C ILE A 283 17.03 11.63 5.77
N SER A 284 18.17 11.67 6.46
CA SER A 284 19.38 12.33 5.98
C SER A 284 19.92 11.72 4.67
N THR A 285 19.75 10.42 4.48
CA THR A 285 20.13 9.71 3.25
C THR A 285 19.00 9.77 2.22
N LEU A 286 17.73 9.67 2.64
CA LEU A 286 16.58 9.70 1.72
C LEU A 286 16.36 11.07 1.09
N THR A 287 16.65 12.16 1.80
CA THR A 287 16.46 13.52 1.27
C THR A 287 17.16 13.73 -0.07
N PRO A 288 18.48 13.49 -0.23
CA PRO A 288 19.14 13.64 -1.53
C PRO A 288 18.61 12.67 -2.60
N VAL A 289 18.16 11.46 -2.22
CA VAL A 289 17.53 10.51 -3.15
C VAL A 289 16.22 11.09 -3.71
N ILE A 290 15.36 11.62 -2.84
CA ILE A 290 14.11 12.28 -3.23
C ILE A 290 14.40 13.49 -4.13
N GLN A 291 15.39 14.32 -3.78
CA GLN A 291 15.76 15.47 -4.61
C GLN A 291 16.29 15.08 -6.00
N TYR A 292 17.00 13.95 -6.10
CA TYR A 292 17.38 13.37 -7.38
C TYR A 292 16.15 12.92 -8.18
N CYS A 293 15.22 12.18 -7.55
CA CYS A 293 14.02 11.67 -8.21
C CYS A 293 13.11 12.81 -8.71
N LYS A 294 13.04 13.93 -8.00
CA LYS A 294 12.27 15.13 -8.40
C LYS A 294 12.70 15.76 -9.73
N GLN A 295 13.87 15.41 -10.26
CA GLN A 295 14.33 15.87 -11.57
C GLN A 295 13.60 15.17 -12.73
N PHE A 296 12.96 14.03 -12.46
CA PHE A 296 12.23 13.24 -13.44
C PHE A 296 10.75 13.64 -13.47
N SER A 297 10.21 13.95 -14.65
CA SER A 297 8.80 14.37 -14.81
C SER A 297 7.79 13.28 -14.46
N SER A 298 8.22 12.01 -14.46
CA SER A 298 7.41 10.87 -14.03
C SER A 298 7.32 10.75 -12.50
N PHE A 299 8.18 11.42 -11.72
CA PHE A 299 8.19 11.31 -10.27
C PHE A 299 6.85 11.79 -9.67
N GLY A 300 6.19 10.90 -8.93
CA GLY A 300 4.89 11.15 -8.30
C GLY A 300 4.94 11.34 -6.79
N GLY A 301 6.02 10.91 -6.13
CA GLY A 301 6.16 10.97 -4.68
C GLY A 301 6.79 9.71 -4.09
N VAL A 302 6.40 9.34 -2.87
CA VAL A 302 6.99 8.22 -2.11
C VAL A 302 5.92 7.23 -1.70
N MET A 303 6.25 5.94 -1.80
CA MET A 303 5.49 4.85 -1.20
C MET A 303 6.25 4.31 0.01
N MET A 304 5.55 3.92 1.07
CA MET A 304 6.16 3.29 2.25
C MET A 304 5.51 1.95 2.61
N TRP A 305 6.36 0.97 2.91
CA TRP A 305 5.97 -0.30 3.51
C TRP A 305 6.34 -0.32 5.00
N ASP A 306 5.45 -0.48 5.98
CA ASP A 306 3.99 -0.26 5.96
C ASP A 306 3.59 0.70 7.11
N MET A 307 2.30 0.97 7.29
CA MET A 307 1.77 1.90 8.31
C MET A 307 2.16 1.51 9.75
N SER A 308 2.21 0.22 10.07
CA SER A 308 2.58 -0.25 11.41
C SER A 308 4.06 0.02 11.71
N GLN A 309 4.92 -0.12 10.70
CA GLN A 309 6.35 0.20 10.80
C GLN A 309 6.56 1.71 10.89
N LEU A 310 5.84 2.47 10.08
CA LEU A 310 5.93 3.93 10.00
C LEU A 310 5.59 4.60 11.33
N TYR A 311 4.52 4.16 11.99
CA TYR A 311 4.07 4.77 13.25
C TYR A 311 4.94 4.37 14.46
N GLU A 312 5.77 3.33 14.31
CA GLU A 312 6.84 2.98 15.25
C GLU A 312 8.19 3.65 14.88
N ASN A 313 8.19 4.56 13.90
CA ASN A 313 9.35 5.35 13.48
C ASN A 313 9.02 6.87 13.50
N PRO A 314 8.95 7.49 14.70
CA PRO A 314 8.48 8.86 14.84
C PRO A 314 9.34 9.86 14.05
N GLY A 315 8.69 10.75 13.30
CA GLY A 315 9.31 11.78 12.49
C GLY A 315 9.78 11.34 11.11
N PHE A 316 9.68 10.05 10.77
CA PHE A 316 10.04 9.57 9.43
C PHE A 316 9.09 10.10 8.36
N LEU A 317 7.77 10.04 8.60
CA LEU A 317 6.76 10.58 7.69
C LEU A 317 6.99 12.08 7.43
N ASP A 318 7.05 12.87 8.51
CA ASP A 318 7.30 14.32 8.45
C ASP A 318 8.57 14.65 7.66
N GLY A 319 9.64 13.88 7.88
CA GLY A 319 10.93 14.05 7.19
C GLY A 319 10.84 13.77 5.70
N VAL A 320 10.14 12.70 5.30
CA VAL A 320 9.90 12.38 3.89
C VAL A 320 9.02 13.46 3.26
N TYR A 321 7.93 13.85 3.92
CA TYR A 321 7.02 14.87 3.41
C TYR A 321 7.74 16.23 3.24
N ALA A 322 8.56 16.62 4.21
CA ALA A 322 9.42 17.81 4.11
C ALA A 322 10.37 17.74 2.90
N ALA A 323 11.00 16.59 2.64
CA ALA A 323 11.83 16.40 1.45
C ALA A 323 11.02 16.50 0.14
N LEU A 324 9.77 16.04 0.13
CA LEU A 324 8.89 16.13 -1.03
C LEU A 324 8.48 17.57 -1.35
N ILE A 325 8.16 18.39 -0.34
CA ILE A 325 7.65 19.75 -0.55
C ILE A 325 8.76 20.82 -0.66
N THR A 326 9.98 20.52 -0.24
CA THR A 326 11.12 21.46 -0.39
C THR A 326 11.63 21.50 -1.83
N GLY A 327 11.75 22.70 -2.39
CA GLY A 327 12.14 22.91 -3.80
C GLY A 327 13.57 22.44 -4.08
N GLY A 328 13.71 21.55 -5.08
CA GLY A 328 15.01 21.04 -5.52
C GLY A 328 15.78 22.10 -6.30
N SER A 329 16.54 22.96 -5.61
CA SER A 329 17.62 23.74 -6.20
C SER A 329 18.94 23.09 -5.81
N GLY A 330 19.52 22.32 -6.72
CA GLY A 330 20.95 22.03 -6.71
C GLY A 330 21.71 23.33 -6.98
N GLY A 331 22.46 23.79 -5.98
CA GLY A 331 23.35 24.94 -6.09
C GLY A 331 24.12 25.11 -4.79
N GLY A 332 25.42 24.81 -4.81
CA GLY A 332 26.31 24.93 -3.65
C GLY A 332 26.24 26.32 -3.02
N GLY A 333 25.95 26.34 -1.72
CA GLY A 333 25.92 27.54 -0.90
C GLY A 333 26.34 27.19 0.52
N THR A 334 27.65 27.24 0.76
CA THR A 334 28.23 27.21 2.10
C THR A 334 27.60 28.33 2.92
N THR A 335 26.85 28.00 3.98
CA THR A 335 26.53 28.95 5.04
C THR A 335 26.73 28.30 6.41
N THR A 336 27.85 28.71 6.98
CA THR A 336 28.26 28.73 8.38
C THR A 336 27.19 28.49 9.44
N THR A 337 27.47 27.47 10.26
CA THR A 337 26.91 27.18 11.57
C THR A 337 27.08 28.36 12.54
N ALA A 338 26.04 28.67 13.31
CA ALA A 338 26.14 29.38 14.59
C ALA A 338 25.34 28.60 15.65
N PRO A 339 25.78 28.58 16.92
CA PRO A 339 25.39 27.55 17.89
C PRO A 339 24.08 27.92 18.59
N GLY A 340 23.08 27.03 18.49
CA GLY A 340 21.86 27.07 19.28
C GLY A 340 22.03 26.30 20.59
N THR A 341 21.97 27.02 21.70
CA THR A 341 22.09 26.58 23.09
C THR A 341 21.20 25.39 23.47
N THR A 342 21.82 24.36 24.04
CA THR A 342 21.20 23.25 24.77
C THR A 342 20.70 23.72 26.14
N THR A 343 19.39 23.64 26.37
CA THR A 343 18.80 23.61 27.72
C THR A 343 18.58 22.17 28.14
N THR A 344 19.46 21.70 29.02
CA THR A 344 19.38 20.43 29.74
C THR A 344 18.32 20.54 30.84
N ALA A 345 17.33 19.64 30.85
CA ALA A 345 16.46 19.42 32.01
C ALA A 345 16.78 18.04 32.63
N PRO A 346 16.64 17.86 33.96
CA PRO A 346 17.30 16.79 34.70
C PRO A 346 16.65 15.42 34.50
N GLY A 347 17.48 14.39 34.45
CA GLY A 347 17.07 13.01 34.38
C GLY A 347 16.35 12.53 35.64
N THR A 348 15.21 11.88 35.44
CA THR A 348 14.58 11.00 36.41
C THR A 348 14.99 9.56 36.11
N THR A 349 15.86 9.04 36.97
CA THR A 349 16.20 7.63 37.07
C THR A 349 14.96 6.84 37.49
N LEU A 350 14.39 6.03 36.60
CA LEU A 350 13.41 5.01 36.97
C LEU A 350 14.05 3.63 36.85
N THR A 351 14.08 2.97 38.00
CA THR A 351 14.70 1.70 38.29
C THR A 351 14.00 0.57 37.54
N THR A 352 14.78 -0.23 36.82
CA THR A 352 14.35 -1.45 36.14
C THR A 352 13.84 -2.48 37.15
N SER A 353 12.58 -2.88 37.05
CA SER A 353 12.03 -4.07 37.70
C SER A 353 11.85 -5.14 36.64
N THR A 354 12.79 -6.08 36.58
CA THR A 354 12.67 -7.33 35.83
C THR A 354 11.65 -8.24 36.54
N LYS A 355 10.48 -8.41 35.93
CA LYS A 355 9.58 -9.53 36.25
C LYS A 355 9.78 -10.63 35.22
N THR A 356 10.57 -11.62 35.60
CA THR A 356 10.66 -12.91 34.94
C THR A 356 9.34 -13.66 35.18
N THR A 357 8.50 -13.80 34.17
CA THR A 357 7.36 -14.74 34.22
C THR A 357 7.75 -16.01 33.49
N THR A 358 8.23 -16.98 34.27
CA THR A 358 8.40 -18.37 33.86
C THR A 358 7.00 -18.99 33.66
N ALA A 359 6.60 -19.24 32.43
CA ALA A 359 5.39 -20.02 32.14
C ALA A 359 5.76 -21.51 32.03
N ALA A 360 5.02 -22.34 32.76
CA ALA A 360 5.18 -23.79 32.87
C ALA A 360 4.74 -24.54 31.58
N PRO A 361 5.22 -25.77 31.34
CA PRO A 361 5.02 -26.48 30.09
C PRO A 361 3.61 -27.10 30.01
N GLY A 362 2.78 -26.56 29.10
CA GLY A 362 1.49 -27.14 28.72
C GLY A 362 1.66 -28.19 27.62
N THR A 363 1.15 -29.39 27.88
CA THR A 363 1.34 -30.64 27.12
C THR A 363 0.46 -30.80 25.88
N THR A 364 0.31 -29.76 25.06
CA THR A 364 -0.33 -29.88 23.74
C THR A 364 0.51 -29.16 22.70
N GLY A 365 0.98 -29.88 21.68
CA GLY A 365 1.75 -29.29 20.58
C GLY A 365 1.00 -28.17 19.89
N VAL A 366 1.70 -27.42 19.04
CA VAL A 366 1.15 -26.36 18.20
C VAL A 366 0.19 -26.97 17.17
N ALA A 367 -1.04 -26.46 17.09
CA ALA A 367 -2.05 -26.93 16.13
C ALA A 367 -1.60 -26.68 14.67
N GLN A 368 -2.26 -27.34 13.70
CA GLN A 368 -2.00 -27.08 12.28
C GLN A 368 -2.07 -25.57 11.99
N TRP A 369 -1.12 -25.08 11.21
CA TRP A 369 -0.89 -23.68 10.84
C TRP A 369 -0.42 -22.74 11.95
N GLY A 370 -0.38 -23.20 13.21
CA GLY A 370 0.20 -22.41 14.30
C GLY A 370 1.72 -22.25 14.15
N GLN A 371 2.26 -21.13 14.65
CA GLN A 371 3.70 -20.87 14.60
C GLN A 371 4.45 -21.89 15.44
N CYS A 372 5.48 -22.49 14.88
CA CYS A 372 6.36 -23.46 15.54
C CYS A 372 7.84 -23.09 15.43
N GLY A 373 8.16 -21.93 14.85
CA GLY A 373 9.52 -21.47 14.66
C GLY A 373 9.58 -20.09 14.00
N GLY A 374 10.80 -19.60 13.81
CA GLY A 374 11.08 -18.25 13.30
C GLY A 374 11.96 -17.44 14.26
N THR A 375 12.74 -16.52 13.71
CA THR A 375 13.62 -15.65 14.51
C THR A 375 12.76 -14.79 15.46
N GLY A 376 13.06 -14.85 16.76
CA GLY A 376 12.30 -14.17 17.81
C GLY A 376 11.13 -14.97 18.40
N TYR A 377 10.78 -16.13 17.84
CA TYR A 377 9.73 -16.99 18.38
C TYR A 377 10.18 -17.70 19.67
N THR A 378 9.40 -17.55 20.75
CA THR A 378 9.68 -18.16 22.07
C THR A 378 8.66 -19.22 22.48
N GLY A 379 7.73 -19.58 21.60
CA GLY A 379 6.69 -20.58 21.88
C GLY A 379 7.13 -22.02 21.62
N SER A 380 6.19 -22.97 21.67
CA SER A 380 6.47 -24.39 21.41
C SER A 380 6.90 -24.63 19.96
N THR A 381 7.95 -25.42 19.76
CA THR A 381 8.44 -25.85 18.43
C THR A 381 7.91 -27.22 18.01
N VAL A 382 7.09 -27.85 18.86
CA VAL A 382 6.54 -29.19 18.64
C VAL A 382 5.11 -29.06 18.12
N CYS A 383 4.88 -29.56 16.92
CA CYS A 383 3.55 -29.61 16.31
C CYS A 383 2.70 -30.77 16.85
N GLN A 384 1.39 -30.61 16.84
CA GLN A 384 0.46 -31.73 17.07
C GLN A 384 0.61 -32.74 15.94
N ALA A 385 0.64 -34.03 16.26
CA ALA A 385 0.60 -35.07 15.23
C ALA A 385 -0.69 -34.93 14.39
N PRO A 386 -0.64 -35.08 13.05
CA PRO A 386 0.47 -35.59 12.24
C PRO A 386 1.45 -34.53 11.70
N TYR A 387 1.35 -33.28 12.15
CA TYR A 387 2.01 -32.14 11.51
C TYR A 387 3.49 -32.01 11.87
N THR A 388 4.24 -31.36 10.98
CA THR A 388 5.66 -31.04 11.20
C THR A 388 5.91 -29.55 11.08
N CYS A 389 6.92 -29.05 11.79
CA CYS A 389 7.26 -27.64 11.72
C CYS A 389 7.96 -27.33 10.40
N VAL A 390 7.26 -26.69 9.47
CA VAL A 390 7.78 -26.32 8.15
C VAL A 390 8.18 -24.86 8.16
N MET A 391 9.44 -24.59 7.77
CA MET A 391 9.95 -23.23 7.64
C MET A 391 9.28 -22.53 6.45
N GLY A 392 8.58 -21.42 6.71
CA GLY A 392 8.05 -20.54 5.66
C GLY A 392 9.00 -19.41 5.33
N SER A 393 9.57 -18.77 6.37
CA SER A 393 10.59 -17.73 6.26
C SER A 393 11.55 -17.79 7.44
N VAL A 394 12.59 -16.93 7.45
CA VAL A 394 13.52 -16.82 8.60
C VAL A 394 12.84 -16.30 9.87
N TRP A 395 11.67 -15.68 9.75
CA TRP A 395 10.87 -15.13 10.87
C TRP A 395 9.67 -16.00 11.22
N TRP A 396 9.32 -16.98 10.38
CA TRP A 396 8.10 -17.76 10.54
C TRP A 396 8.24 -19.22 10.07
N SER A 397 7.92 -20.15 10.97
CA SER A 397 7.65 -21.55 10.64
C SER A 397 6.28 -21.94 11.17
N SER A 398 5.52 -22.75 10.43
CA SER A 398 4.18 -23.20 10.82
C SER A 398 4.07 -24.72 10.82
N CYS A 399 3.18 -25.27 11.64
CA CYS A 399 2.87 -26.70 11.60
C CYS A 399 2.04 -27.06 10.36
N GLN A 400 2.55 -27.95 9.49
CA GLN A 400 1.88 -28.37 8.26
C GLN A 400 1.67 -29.88 8.18
#